data_AF-A0A930A5K8-F1
#
_entry.id   AF-A0A930A5K8-F1
#
_cell.length_a   1.000
_cell.length_b   1.000
_cell.length_c   1.000
_cell.angle_alpha   90.00
_cell.angle_beta   90.00
_cell.angle_gamma   90.00
#
_symmetry.space_group_name_H-M   'P 1'
#
loop_
_entity.id
_entity.type
_entity.pdbx_description
1 polymer ?
#
loop_
_entity_poly.entity_id
_entity_poly.type
_entity_poly.pdbx_seq_one_letter_code
_entity_poly.pdbx_strand_id
1 'polypeptide(L)'
;SNPDSPFFIHEADTYLSFDETINLTHRAGGKAFLAHIFEYDAFRKNGYIEEVKDRLDGIECFHPSIPMRESVKLFKYCEDNHLYVSGGSDFHKPERHIPFGVHLDSTFLLSSSFDWIPKHLRKLV
;
A
#
# COMPACT_ATOMS: atom_id res chain seq x y z
N SER A 1 0.59 -13.88 11.28
CA SER A 1 -0.31 -14.94 11.81
C SER A 1 0.52 -16.18 12.11
N ASN A 2 0.03 -17.09 12.97
CA ASN A 2 0.74 -18.35 13.28
C ASN A 2 -0.14 -19.54 12.85
N PRO A 3 0.04 -20.07 11.62
CA PRO A 3 -0.72 -21.22 11.12
C PRO A 3 -0.62 -22.47 11.99
N ASP A 4 0.47 -22.62 12.75
CA ASP A 4 0.70 -23.78 13.63
C ASP A 4 -0.04 -23.68 14.98
N SER A 5 -0.69 -22.55 15.26
CA SER A 5 -1.46 -22.36 16.50
C SER A 5 -2.78 -23.12 16.44
N PRO A 6 -3.19 -23.82 17.52
CA PRO A 6 -4.52 -24.46 17.58
C PRO A 6 -5.68 -23.44 17.60
N PHE A 7 -5.38 -22.15 17.78
CA PHE A 7 -6.34 -21.06 17.72
C PHE A 7 -6.34 -20.34 16.36
N PHE A 8 -5.51 -20.76 15.41
CA PHE A 8 -5.49 -20.17 14.08
C PHE A 8 -6.69 -20.67 13.27
N ILE A 9 -7.44 -19.73 12.70
CA ILE A 9 -8.51 -20.01 11.75
C ILE A 9 -8.05 -19.48 10.39
N HIS A 10 -8.09 -20.33 9.37
CA HIS A 10 -7.76 -19.94 8.01
C HIS A 10 -8.94 -19.20 7.38
N GLU A 11 -8.92 -17.87 7.46
CA GLU A 11 -10.02 -17.02 7.01
C GLU A 11 -9.98 -16.70 5.51
N ALA A 12 -9.03 -17.24 4.74
CA ALA A 12 -8.85 -16.81 3.34
C ALA A 12 -10.12 -16.99 2.49
N ASP A 13 -10.90 -18.04 2.76
CA ASP A 13 -12.16 -18.32 2.05
C ASP A 13 -13.28 -17.32 2.40
N THR A 14 -13.10 -16.49 3.43
CA THR A 14 -14.04 -15.44 3.85
C THR A 14 -13.72 -14.08 3.23
N TYR A 15 -12.51 -13.91 2.70
CA TYR A 15 -12.11 -12.67 2.04
C TYR A 15 -12.61 -12.64 0.60
N LEU A 16 -12.89 -11.43 0.10
CA LEU A 16 -13.14 -11.22 -1.31
C LEU A 16 -11.91 -11.60 -2.13
N SER A 17 -12.12 -12.02 -3.37
CA SER A 17 -11.01 -12.15 -4.31
C SER A 17 -10.32 -10.79 -4.53
N PHE A 18 -9.09 -10.85 -5.05
CA PHE A 18 -8.30 -9.65 -5.36
C PHE A 18 -9.06 -8.69 -6.29
N ASP A 19 -9.63 -9.22 -7.38
CA ASP A 19 -10.36 -8.41 -8.36
C ASP A 19 -11.69 -7.88 -7.79
N GLU A 20 -12.40 -8.66 -6.98
CA GLU A 20 -13.62 -8.18 -6.30
C GLU A 20 -13.33 -7.05 -5.33
N THR A 21 -12.22 -7.13 -4.59
CA THR A 21 -11.78 -6.09 -3.66
C THR A 21 -11.49 -4.78 -4.39
N ILE A 22 -10.76 -4.84 -5.50
CA ILE A 22 -10.46 -3.68 -6.34
C ILE A 22 -11.73 -3.10 -6.93
N ASN A 23 -12.57 -3.95 -7.54
CA ASN A 23 -13.84 -3.52 -8.13
C ASN A 23 -14.76 -2.86 -7.11
N LEU A 24 -14.88 -3.42 -5.90
CA LEU A 24 -15.67 -2.84 -4.82
C LEU A 24 -15.13 -1.45 -4.43
N THR A 25 -13.82 -1.32 -4.30
CA THR A 25 -13.15 -0.05 -3.99
C THR A 25 -13.44 1.01 -5.06
N HIS A 26 -13.31 0.65 -6.34
CA HIS A 26 -13.59 1.56 -7.46
C HIS A 26 -15.07 1.94 -7.55
N ARG A 27 -16.01 1.02 -7.30
CA ARG A 27 -17.45 1.32 -7.27
C ARG A 27 -17.82 2.31 -6.17
N ALA A 28 -17.09 2.31 -5.05
CA ALA A 28 -17.23 3.32 -4.00
C ALA A 28 -16.56 4.66 -4.36
N GLY A 29 -16.00 4.80 -5.57
CA GLY A 29 -15.26 5.97 -6.02
C GLY A 29 -13.84 6.06 -5.46
N GLY A 30 -13.34 5.01 -4.82
CA GLY A 30 -12.02 4.93 -4.21
C GLY A 30 -10.90 4.60 -5.19
N LYS A 31 -9.71 4.41 -4.64
CA LYS A 31 -8.48 4.00 -5.34
C LYS A 31 -7.86 2.82 -4.59
N ALA A 32 -7.41 1.80 -5.32
CA ALA A 32 -6.89 0.57 -4.76
C ALA A 32 -5.35 0.59 -4.74
N PHE A 33 -4.78 0.42 -3.54
CA PHE A 33 -3.33 0.43 -3.31
C PHE A 33 -2.87 -0.89 -2.73
N LEU A 34 -1.69 -1.35 -3.16
CA LEU A 34 -1.01 -2.48 -2.52
C LEU A 34 -0.30 -2.02 -1.24
N ALA A 35 -0.78 -2.49 -0.09
CA ALA A 35 -0.31 -2.09 1.22
C ALA A 35 0.98 -2.82 1.65
N HIS A 36 1.85 -2.11 2.36
CA HIS A 36 3.01 -2.54 3.15
C HIS A 36 3.72 -3.80 2.61
N ILE A 37 4.06 -3.78 1.33
CA ILE A 37 4.46 -4.96 0.56
C ILE A 37 5.71 -5.68 1.11
N PHE A 38 6.55 -4.96 1.86
CA PHE A 38 7.74 -5.51 2.51
C PHE A 38 7.44 -6.45 3.69
N GLU A 39 6.18 -6.52 4.15
CA GLU A 39 5.75 -7.48 5.16
C GLU A 39 5.37 -8.85 4.56
N TYR A 40 5.26 -8.96 3.24
CA TYR A 40 4.98 -10.23 2.60
C TYR A 40 6.28 -11.04 2.46
N ASP A 41 6.35 -12.22 3.09
CA ASP A 41 7.49 -13.13 2.98
C ASP A 41 7.85 -13.48 1.53
N ALA A 42 6.85 -13.52 0.64
CA ALA A 42 6.98 -13.82 -0.77
C ALA A 42 7.65 -12.71 -1.60
N PHE A 43 7.70 -11.47 -1.07
CA PHE A 43 8.06 -10.31 -1.88
C PHE A 43 9.55 -10.23 -2.24
N ARG A 44 10.42 -10.85 -1.44
CA ARG A 44 11.87 -10.84 -1.72
C ARG A 44 12.29 -11.71 -2.91
N LYS A 45 11.42 -12.52 -3.52
CA LYS A 45 11.87 -13.56 -4.47
C LYS A 45 11.16 -13.64 -5.83
N ASN A 46 9.92 -13.16 -6.01
CA ASN A 46 9.09 -13.67 -7.12
C ASN A 46 8.41 -12.63 -8.04
N GLY A 47 8.81 -11.35 -8.05
CA GLY A 47 8.26 -10.40 -9.04
C GLY A 47 6.75 -10.11 -8.91
N TYR A 48 6.17 -10.34 -7.73
CA TYR A 48 4.73 -10.20 -7.47
C TYR A 48 4.11 -8.87 -7.90
N ILE A 49 4.84 -7.74 -7.74
CA ILE A 49 4.35 -6.44 -8.23
C ILE A 49 4.05 -6.50 -9.73
N GLU A 50 4.90 -7.12 -10.54
CA GLU A 50 4.70 -7.19 -12.00
C GLU A 50 3.43 -7.94 -12.37
N GLU A 51 3.04 -8.95 -11.57
CA GLU A 51 1.82 -9.72 -11.81
C GLU A 51 0.55 -8.92 -11.49
N VAL A 52 0.61 -7.99 -10.54
CA VAL A 52 -0.58 -7.31 -9.99
C VAL A 52 -0.70 -5.84 -10.36
N LYS A 53 0.40 -5.18 -10.78
CA LYS A 53 0.44 -3.71 -10.93
C LYS A 53 -0.63 -3.16 -11.85
N ASP A 54 -0.92 -3.85 -12.95
CA ASP A 54 -1.86 -3.38 -13.98
C ASP A 54 -3.32 -3.39 -13.50
N ARG A 55 -3.59 -4.01 -12.35
CA ARG A 55 -4.90 -4.05 -11.71
C ARG A 55 -5.06 -3.01 -10.60
N LEU A 56 -3.97 -2.35 -10.19
CA LEU A 56 -3.94 -1.43 -9.06
C LEU A 56 -3.87 0.03 -9.52
N ASP A 57 -4.30 0.95 -8.67
CA ASP A 57 -4.05 2.38 -8.89
C ASP A 57 -2.68 2.81 -8.36
N GLY A 58 -2.14 2.11 -7.35
CA GLY A 58 -0.90 2.51 -6.72
C GLY A 58 -0.34 1.53 -5.70
N ILE A 59 0.77 1.91 -5.07
CA ILE A 59 1.49 1.11 -4.07
C ILE A 59 1.84 1.99 -2.86
N GLU A 60 1.82 1.40 -1.67
CA GLU A 60 2.35 2.02 -0.46
C GLU A 60 3.88 1.98 -0.46
N CYS A 61 4.51 3.12 -0.77
CA CYS A 61 5.97 3.21 -0.85
C CYS A 61 6.62 3.58 0.48
N PHE A 62 5.86 4.21 1.38
CA PHE A 62 6.37 4.78 2.62
C PHE A 62 5.64 4.17 3.81
N HIS A 63 6.30 3.22 4.46
CA HIS A 63 5.77 2.46 5.58
C HIS A 63 6.93 2.11 6.55
N PRO A 64 6.71 2.02 7.88
CA PRO A 64 7.78 1.72 8.85
C PRO A 64 8.56 0.43 8.60
N SER A 65 7.95 -0.56 7.93
CA SER A 65 8.62 -1.82 7.56
C SER A 65 9.54 -1.68 6.34
N ILE A 66 9.47 -0.57 5.60
CA ILE A 66 10.25 -0.32 4.38
C ILE A 66 11.45 0.57 4.71
N PRO A 67 12.69 0.09 4.52
CA PRO A 67 13.86 0.95 4.64
C PRO A 67 13.78 2.10 3.64
N MET A 68 14.14 3.33 4.05
CA MET A 68 14.03 4.54 3.20
C MET A 68 14.67 4.36 1.81
N ARG A 69 15.80 3.67 1.72
CA ARG A 69 16.44 3.37 0.42
C ARG A 69 15.53 2.56 -0.51
N GLU A 70 14.79 1.60 0.04
CA GLU A 70 13.84 0.78 -0.72
C GLU A 70 12.56 1.55 -1.01
N SER A 71 12.10 2.42 -0.10
CA SER A 71 10.99 3.35 -0.36
C SER A 71 11.27 4.23 -1.57
N VAL A 72 12.47 4.80 -1.69
CA VAL A 72 12.86 5.64 -2.83
C VAL A 72 12.90 4.83 -4.15
N LYS A 73 13.37 3.58 -4.11
CA LYS A 73 13.35 2.70 -5.30
C LYS A 73 11.92 2.37 -5.71
N LEU A 74 11.06 2.03 -4.75
CA LEU A 74 9.67 1.68 -5.00
C LEU A 74 8.87 2.90 -5.49
N PHE A 75 9.16 4.08 -4.95
CA PHE A 75 8.63 5.35 -5.44
C PHE A 75 9.02 5.58 -6.91
N LYS A 76 10.30 5.47 -7.25
CA LYS A 76 10.78 5.60 -8.63
C LYS A 76 10.11 4.57 -9.55
N TYR A 77 9.99 3.33 -9.10
CA TYR A 77 9.28 2.28 -9.82
C TYR A 77 7.82 2.68 -10.12
N CYS A 78 7.13 3.29 -9.15
CA CYS A 78 5.76 3.76 -9.38
C CYS A 78 5.72 4.89 -10.41
N GLU A 79 6.65 5.84 -10.36
CA GLU A 79 6.76 6.90 -11.38
C GLU A 79 6.98 6.33 -12.78
N ASP A 80 7.91 5.39 -12.92
CA ASP A 80 8.27 4.75 -14.19
C ASP A 80 7.11 3.90 -14.77
N ASN A 81 6.17 3.44 -13.92
CA ASN A 81 5.03 2.60 -14.30
C ASN A 81 3.67 3.34 -14.23
N HIS A 82 3.66 4.67 -14.05
CA HIS A 82 2.43 5.47 -13.94
C HIS A 82 1.48 5.03 -12.82
N LEU A 83 2.03 4.50 -11.72
CA LEU A 83 1.29 4.13 -10.52
C LEU A 83 1.27 5.29 -9.53
N TYR A 84 0.17 5.45 -8.80
CA TYR A 84 0.12 6.35 -7.66
C TYR A 84 0.91 5.81 -6.47
N VAL A 85 1.23 6.71 -5.55
CA VAL A 85 1.96 6.39 -4.33
C VAL A 85 1.11 6.73 -3.11
N SER A 86 1.14 5.86 -2.11
CA SER A 86 0.61 6.12 -0.76
C SER A 86 1.70 5.94 0.30
N GLY A 87 1.38 6.37 1.52
CA GLY A 87 2.19 6.14 2.70
C GLY A 87 1.33 6.07 3.96
N GLY A 88 1.72 5.20 4.89
CA GLY A 88 0.93 4.88 6.07
C GLY A 88 1.82 4.32 7.17
N SER A 89 1.50 4.66 8.43
CA SER A 89 2.26 4.19 9.58
C SER A 89 1.85 2.81 10.03
N ASP A 90 0.69 2.33 9.56
CA ASP A 90 0.02 1.13 10.07
C ASP A 90 -0.03 1.10 11.62
N PHE A 91 -0.44 2.23 12.18
CA PHE A 91 -0.41 2.45 13.62
C PHE A 91 -1.51 1.64 14.31
N HIS A 92 -1.10 0.76 15.21
CA HIS A 92 -2.02 -0.11 15.95
C HIS A 92 -2.16 0.26 17.43
N LYS A 93 -1.12 0.83 18.06
CA LYS A 93 -1.14 1.22 19.48
C LYS A 93 0.05 2.10 19.88
N PRO A 94 -0.08 3.00 20.87
CA PRO A 94 0.98 3.92 21.29
C PRO A 94 2.25 3.27 21.85
N GLU A 95 2.17 2.04 22.35
CA GLU A 95 3.31 1.35 22.97
C GLU A 95 4.28 0.77 21.93
N ARG A 96 3.89 0.71 20.66
CA ARG A 96 4.83 0.45 19.57
C ARG A 96 5.55 1.76 19.26
N HIS A 97 6.88 1.71 19.09
CA HIS A 97 7.70 2.87 18.68
C HIS A 97 7.43 3.33 17.22
N ILE A 98 6.21 3.16 16.73
CA ILE A 98 5.74 3.61 15.44
C ILE A 98 4.81 4.80 15.72
N PRO A 99 5.17 6.03 15.33
CA PRO A 99 4.29 7.18 15.51
C PRO A 99 3.10 7.13 14.56
N PHE A 100 2.06 7.91 14.86
CA PHE A 100 0.98 8.14 13.92
C PHE A 100 1.48 8.97 12.73
N GLY A 101 1.20 8.50 11.51
CA GLY A 101 1.62 9.14 10.28
C GLY A 101 3.04 8.75 9.83
N VAL A 102 3.37 9.11 8.59
CA VAL A 102 4.69 8.86 7.99
C VAL A 102 5.38 10.17 7.67
N HIS A 103 6.69 10.22 7.90
CA HIS A 103 7.49 11.36 7.50
C HIS A 103 7.87 11.23 6.03
N LEU A 104 7.45 12.21 5.23
CA LEU A 104 7.79 12.33 3.83
C LEU A 104 8.55 13.64 3.63
N ASP A 105 9.65 13.58 2.88
CA ASP A 105 10.27 14.79 2.38
C ASP A 105 9.27 15.50 1.45
N SER A 106 9.14 16.82 1.60
CA SER A 106 8.16 17.61 0.86
C SER A 106 8.41 17.59 -0.65
N THR A 107 9.63 17.31 -1.10
CA THR A 107 9.96 17.15 -2.51
C THR A 107 9.23 15.97 -3.15
N PHE A 108 8.99 14.88 -2.42
CA PHE A 108 8.21 13.74 -2.94
C PHE A 108 6.73 14.08 -3.11
N LEU A 109 6.18 14.93 -2.24
CA LEU A 109 4.77 15.36 -2.31
C LEU A 109 4.47 16.23 -3.53
N LEU A 110 5.49 16.79 -4.18
CA LEU A 110 5.35 17.54 -5.43
C LEU A 110 5.23 16.63 -6.67
N SER A 111 5.48 15.32 -6.52
CA SER A 111 5.31 14.36 -7.61
C SER A 111 3.83 14.13 -7.93
N SER A 112 3.52 13.99 -9.22
CA SER A 112 2.18 13.67 -9.70
C SER A 112 1.68 12.31 -9.22
N SER A 113 2.58 11.44 -8.75
CA SER A 113 2.25 10.17 -8.10
C SER A 113 1.38 10.35 -6.84
N PHE A 114 1.34 11.54 -6.24
CA PHE A 114 0.44 11.88 -5.12
C PHE A 114 -0.81 12.68 -5.53
N ASP A 115 -1.00 12.99 -6.82
CA ASP A 115 -2.13 13.83 -7.28
C ASP A 115 -3.51 13.26 -6.98
N TRP A 116 -3.60 11.95 -6.72
CA TRP A 116 -4.85 11.30 -6.34
C TRP A 116 -5.42 11.90 -5.04
N ILE A 117 -4.57 12.30 -4.10
CA ILE A 117 -4.99 12.88 -2.81
C ILE A 117 -5.78 14.18 -3.01
N PRO A 118 -5.22 15.25 -3.62
CA PRO A 118 -5.96 16.49 -3.82
C PRO A 118 -7.13 16.34 -4.79
N LYS A 119 -7.10 15.39 -5.73
CA LYS A 119 -8.24 15.09 -6.62
C LYS A 119 -9.42 14.46 -5.86
N HIS A 120 -9.15 13.62 -4.87
CA HIS A 120 -10.17 13.02 -4.02
C HIS A 120 -10.67 13.96 -2.93
N LEU A 121 -9.77 14.67 -2.25
CA LEU A 121 -10.17 15.61 -1.18
C LEU A 121 -11.05 16.76 -1.70
N ARG A 122 -10.83 17.22 -2.94
CA ARG A 122 -11.67 18.25 -3.58
C ARG A 122 -13.10 17.80 -3.87
N LYS A 123 -13.41 16.51 -3.82
CA LYS A 123 -14.79 15.99 -3.99
C LYS A 123 -15.57 15.92 -2.67
N LEU A 124 -14.90 16.16 -1.54
CA LEU A 124 -15.49 16.11 -0.20
C LEU A 124 -15.85 17.49 0.35
N VAL A 125 -15.59 18.56 -0.42
CA VAL A 125 -15.88 19.97 -0.11
C VAL A 125 -16.80 20.51 -1.19
#